data_AF-A0A951WDG9-F1
#
_entry.id   AF-A0A951WDG9-F1
#
_cell.length_a   1.000
_cell.length_b   1.000
_cell.length_c   1.000
_cell.angle_alpha   90.00
_cell.angle_beta   90.00
_cell.angle_gamma   90.00
#
_symmetry.space_group_name_H-M   'P 1'
#
loop_
_entity.id
_entity.type
_entity.pdbx_description
1 polymer ?
#
loop_
_entity_poly.entity_id
_entity_poly.type
_entity_poly.pdbx_seq_one_letter_code
_entity_poly.pdbx_strand_id
1 'polypeptide(L)' 'IGVGIPITKKKLNQKYLVSLYNQDGNLIWDGKLEIQMPADGSSNMLESAVEKGVQKLFKNYPPKKK' A
#
# COMPACT_ATOMS: atom_id res chain seq x y z
N ILE A 1 39.81 -7.75 11.38
CA ILE A 1 38.47 -8.38 11.40
C ILE A 1 37.47 -7.23 11.58
N GLY A 2 36.79 -6.82 10.52
CA GLY A 2 35.83 -5.70 10.58
C GLY A 2 34.43 -6.24 10.82
N VAL A 3 33.92 -6.11 12.05
CA VAL A 3 32.54 -6.47 12.39
C VAL A 3 31.65 -5.28 12.08
N GLY A 4 31.06 -5.28 10.89
CA GLY A 4 30.00 -4.34 10.53
C GLY A 4 28.67 -4.84 11.07
N ILE A 5 28.07 -4.09 12.01
CA ILE A 5 26.72 -4.37 12.51
C ILE A 5 25.78 -4.36 11.30
N PRO A 6 25.06 -5.46 10.98
CA PRO A 6 24.11 -5.43 9.89
C PRO A 6 23.00 -4.46 10.26
N ILE A 7 22.91 -3.35 9.53
CA ILE A 7 21.74 -2.49 9.55
C ILE A 7 20.60 -3.37 9.04
N THR A 8 19.90 -4.02 9.96
CA THR A 8 18.64 -4.70 9.68
C THR A 8 17.73 -3.60 9.18
N LYS A 9 17.51 -3.56 7.86
CA LYS A 9 16.61 -2.61 7.20
C LYS A 9 15.23 -2.76 7.85
N LYS A 10 14.96 -1.97 8.89
CA LYS A 10 13.68 -1.99 9.60
C LYS A 10 12.63 -1.62 8.55
N LYS A 11 11.68 -2.52 8.27
CA LYS A 11 10.57 -2.23 7.37
C LYS A 11 9.39 -1.77 8.21
N LEU A 12 8.80 -0.63 7.85
CA LEU A 12 7.53 -0.17 8.38
C LEU A 12 6.40 -0.76 7.52
N ASN A 13 5.48 -1.46 8.17
CA ASN A 13 4.27 -1.97 7.51
C ASN A 13 3.14 -0.98 7.75
N GLN A 14 2.62 -0.38 6.69
CA GLN A 14 1.47 0.51 6.74
C GLN A 14 0.27 -0.14 6.07
N LYS A 15 -0.89 -0.03 6.71
CA LYS A 15 -2.15 -0.60 6.22
C LYS A 15 -3.12 0.52 5.90
N TYR A 16 -3.60 0.55 4.67
CA TYR A 16 -4.55 1.51 4.15
C TYR A 16 -5.85 0.80 3.77
N LEU A 17 -6.97 1.47 4.00
CA LEU A 17 -8.27 1.02 3.54
C LEU A 17 -8.69 1.94 2.39
N VAL A 18 -8.86 1.35 1.21
CA VAL A 18 -9.29 2.06 0.00
C VAL A 18 -10.77 1.77 -0.18
N SER A 19 -11.61 2.79 -0.13
CA SER A 19 -13.05 2.68 -0.32
C SER A 19 -13.47 3.39 -1.60
N LEU A 20 -14.34 2.75 -2.38
CA LEU A 20 -14.94 3.31 -3.58
C LEU A 20 -16.43 3.51 -3.33
N TYR A 21 -16.90 4.72 -3.59
CA TYR A 21 -18.30 5.11 -3.44
C TYR A 21 -18.91 5.42 -4.82
N ASN A 22 -20.20 5.16 -5.00
CA ASN A 22 -20.93 5.62 -6.17
C ASN A 22 -21.29 7.12 -6.05
N GLN A 23 -21.91 7.68 -7.09
CA GLN A 23 -22.32 9.09 -7.10
C GLN A 23 -23.36 9.43 -6.03
N ASP A 24 -24.12 8.44 -5.55
CA ASP A 24 -25.11 8.57 -4.48
C ASP A 24 -24.49 8.46 -3.07
N GLY A 25 -23.17 8.26 -2.98
CA GLY A 25 -22.45 8.09 -1.70
C GLY A 25 -22.52 6.68 -1.10
N ASN A 26 -23.03 5.69 -1.84
CA ASN A 26 -23.05 4.30 -1.39
C ASN A 26 -21.69 3.64 -1.61
N LEU A 27 -21.18 2.94 -0.60
CA LEU A 27 -19.97 2.12 -0.73
C LEU A 27 -20.24 0.95 -1.68
N ILE A 28 -19.51 0.90 -2.79
CA ILE A 28 -19.63 -0.18 -3.78
C ILE A 28 -18.47 -1.16 -3.71
N TRP A 29 -17.36 -0.76 -3.07
CA TRP A 29 -16.18 -1.61 -2.91
C TRP A 29 -15.24 -1.10 -1.84
N ASP A 30 -14.64 -2.01 -1.07
CA ASP A 30 -13.51 -1.74 -0.21
C ASP A 30 -12.35 -2.70 -0.49
N GLY A 31 -11.14 -2.21 -0.36
CA GLY A 31 -9.92 -2.98 -0.53
C GLY A 31 -8.86 -2.60 0.50
N LYS A 32 -8.16 -3.62 1.01
CA LYS A 32 -7.04 -3.43 1.94
C LYS A 32 -5.75 -3.33 1.15
N LEU A 33 -5.03 -2.23 1.33
CA LEU A 33 -3.70 -2.03 0.76
C LEU A 33 -2.67 -2.10 1.87
N GLU A 34 -1.81 -3.12 1.83
CA GLU A 34 -0.66 -3.22 2.74
C GLU A 34 0.62 -2.82 1.99
N ILE A 35 1.32 -1.82 2.52
CA ILE A 35 2.55 -1.30 1.96
C ILE A 35 3.68 -1.56 2.94
N GLN A 36 4.73 -2.21 2.46
CA GLN A 36 5.97 -2.40 3.20
C GLN A 36 6.99 -1.38 2.72
N MET A 37 7.45 -0.51 3.60
CA MET A 37 8.45 0.50 3.29
C MET A 37 9.69 0.34 4.17
N PRO A 38 10.88 0.73 3.72
CA PRO A 38 12.02 0.91 4.62
C PRO A 38 11.71 2.02 5.65
N ALA A 39 12.22 1.88 6.87
CA ALA A 39 12.03 2.84 7.96
C ALA A 39 12.64 4.21 7.63
N ASP A 40 13.68 4.24 6.79
CA ASP A 40 14.28 5.47 6.25
C ASP A 40 13.62 5.95 4.94
N GLY A 41 12.45 5.40 4.60
CA GLY A 41 11.71 5.78 3.40
C GLY A 41 11.21 7.23 3.48
N SER A 42 11.45 8.01 2.42
CA SER A 42 10.94 9.38 2.33
C SER A 42 9.44 9.41 1.99
N SER A 43 8.75 10.50 2.33
CA SER A 43 7.32 10.69 2.02
C SER A 43 6.99 10.51 0.52
N ASN A 44 7.91 10.88 -0.37
CA ASN A 44 7.74 10.73 -1.81
C ASN A 44 7.72 9.24 -2.25
N MET A 45 8.53 8.38 -1.59
CA MET A 45 8.45 6.93 -1.83
C MET A 45 7.13 6.36 -1.33
N LEU A 46 6.58 6.89 -0.24
CA LEU A 46 5.30 6.45 0.29
C LEU A 46 4.17 6.76 -0.68
N GLU A 47 4.09 7.99 -1.14
CA GLU A 47 3.08 8.42 -2.11
C GLU A 47 3.13 7.57 -3.39
N SER A 48 4.35 7.37 -3.93
CA SER A 48 4.57 6.49 -5.08
C SER A 48 4.15 5.03 -4.83
N ALA A 49 4.37 4.51 -3.62
CA ALA A 49 4.00 3.14 -3.27
C ALA A 49 2.48 2.98 -3.07
N VAL A 50 1.83 4.00 -2.49
CA VAL A 50 0.37 4.08 -2.35
C VAL A 50 -0.27 4.11 -3.73
N GLU A 51 0.17 5.00 -4.62
CA GLU A 51 -0.38 5.12 -5.98
C GLU A 51 -0.27 3.79 -6.75
N LYS A 52 0.91 3.16 -6.74
CA LYS A 52 1.11 1.85 -7.38
C LYS A 52 0.25 0.75 -6.75
N GLY A 53 0.08 0.78 -5.43
CA GLY A 53 -0.76 -0.15 -4.70
C GLY A 53 -2.24 -0.02 -5.06
N VAL A 54 -2.73 1.21 -5.12
CA VAL A 54 -4.08 1.57 -5.55
C VAL A 54 -4.32 1.15 -7.00
N GLN A 55 -3.40 1.45 -7.92
CA GLN A 55 -3.51 1.02 -9.32
C GLN A 55 -3.58 -0.51 -9.45
N LYS A 56 -2.81 -1.27 -8.67
CA LYS A 56 -2.89 -2.75 -8.67
C LYS A 56 -4.22 -3.26 -8.13
N LEU A 57 -4.75 -2.63 -7.09
CA LEU A 57 -6.08 -2.96 -6.55
C LEU A 57 -7.17 -2.75 -7.61
N PHE A 58 -7.14 -1.62 -8.32
CA PHE A 58 -8.12 -1.31 -9.33
C PHE A 58 -7.95 -2.08 -10.65
N LYS A 59 -6.76 -2.59 -10.98
CA LYS A 59 -6.59 -3.51 -12.13
C LYS A 59 -7.44 -4.76 -12.04
N ASN A 60 -7.75 -5.20 -10.82
CA ASN A 60 -8.59 -6.36 -10.57
C ASN A 60 -10.01 -5.94 -10.15
N TYR A 61 -10.38 -4.67 -10.33
CA TYR A 61 -11.71 -4.15 -10.03
C TYR A 61 -12.61 -4.13 -11.30
N PRO A 62 -13.90 -4.47 -11.19
CA PRO A 62 -14.52 -5.11 -10.03
C PRO A 62 -13.93 -6.51 -9.84
N PRO A 63 -13.67 -6.95 -8.59
CA PRO A 63 -13.16 -8.30 -8.34
C PRO A 63 -14.11 -9.28 -9.02
N LYS A 64 -13.56 -10.08 -9.95
CA LYS A 64 -14.34 -11.14 -10.62
C LYS A 64 -14.96 -12.00 -9.51
N LYS A 65 -16.28 -12.14 -9.53
CA LYS A 65 -16.99 -13.03 -8.60
C LYS A 65 -16.31 -14.40 -8.68
N LYS A 66 -15.79 -14.88 -7.54
CA LYS A 66 -15.31 -16.26 -7.43
C LYS A 66 -16.45 -17.23 -7.64
#